data_AF-A0AAN0MLZ6-F1
#
_entry.id   AF-A0AAN0MLZ6-F1
#
_cell.length_a   1.000
_cell.length_b   1.000
_cell.length_c   1.000
_cell.angle_alpha   90.00
_cell.angle_beta   90.00
_cell.angle_gamma   90.00
#
_symmetry.space_group_name_H-M   'P 1'
#
loop_
_entity.id
_entity.type
_entity.pdbx_description
1 polymer ?
#
loop_
_entity_poly.entity_id
_entity_poly.type
_entity_poly.pdbx_seq_one_letter_code
_entity_poly.pdbx_strand_id
1 'polypeptide(L)'
;MFADISIYDFNANSLYYSSDEISQYRLQKNQDFDRKGLTDYLLDGNNLLDGKAIMNDFFPHLEADIFLSHAHSDEDDVIKLAIKLESLGLKVFVDSCIWGYADGLLKKVDNKFCLNESKTSYNYEMRNRTTSNVYMILNSALHKMI
;
A
#
# COMPACT_ATOMS: atom_id res chain seq x y z
N MET A 1 -0.38 -6.64 -23.85
CA MET A 1 -1.70 -7.21 -23.53
C MET A 1 -1.54 -7.81 -22.14
N PHE A 2 -2.30 -7.31 -21.16
CA PHE A 2 -2.31 -7.90 -19.82
C PHE A 2 -3.21 -9.13 -19.83
N ALA A 3 -2.78 -10.18 -19.14
CA ALA A 3 -3.59 -11.38 -18.92
C ALA A 3 -4.03 -11.37 -17.46
N ASP A 4 -5.33 -11.41 -17.24
CA ASP A 4 -5.93 -11.54 -15.92
C ASP A 4 -6.31 -13.00 -15.66
N ILE A 5 -5.92 -13.54 -14.51
CA ILE A 5 -6.18 -14.91 -14.11
C ILE A 5 -6.57 -14.92 -12.64
N SER A 6 -7.78 -15.38 -12.34
CA SER A 6 -8.23 -15.66 -10.98
C SER A 6 -7.95 -17.11 -10.61
N ILE A 7 -7.42 -17.34 -9.40
CA ILE A 7 -7.16 -18.66 -8.85
C ILE A 7 -8.08 -18.86 -7.65
N TYR A 8 -8.83 -19.96 -7.65
CA TYR A 8 -9.65 -20.39 -6.51
C TYR A 8 -8.98 -21.56 -5.78
N ASP A 9 -9.20 -21.67 -4.47
CA ASP A 9 -8.64 -22.73 -3.61
C ASP A 9 -7.11 -22.87 -3.72
N PHE A 10 -6.41 -21.74 -3.79
CA PHE A 10 -4.95 -21.73 -3.82
C PHE A 10 -4.39 -22.36 -2.54
N ASN A 11 -3.60 -23.42 -2.70
CA ASN A 11 -2.99 -24.14 -1.60
C ASN A 11 -1.48 -23.88 -1.56
N ALA A 12 -1.05 -23.03 -0.64
CA ALA A 12 0.36 -22.70 -0.47
C ALA A 12 1.14 -23.68 0.41
N ASN A 13 0.57 -24.83 0.83
CA ASN A 13 1.23 -25.78 1.74
C ASN A 13 2.51 -26.41 1.14
N SER A 14 2.66 -26.39 -0.19
CA SER A 14 3.88 -26.83 -0.88
C SER A 14 4.97 -25.75 -0.91
N LEU A 15 4.65 -24.50 -0.54
CA LEU A 15 5.58 -23.38 -0.44
C LEU A 15 6.06 -23.27 1.02
N TYR A 16 7.21 -23.89 1.29
CA TYR A 16 7.80 -23.93 2.62
C TYR A 16 8.61 -22.66 2.90
N TYR A 17 7.93 -21.60 3.33
CA TYR A 17 8.53 -20.38 3.88
C TYR A 17 8.12 -20.21 5.34
N SER A 18 9.09 -19.81 6.17
CA SER A 18 8.89 -19.54 7.59
C SER A 18 8.11 -18.25 7.82
N SER A 19 7.46 -18.13 8.99
CA SER A 19 6.79 -16.88 9.40
C SER A 19 7.75 -15.68 9.42
N ASP A 20 9.03 -15.92 9.70
CA ASP A 20 10.07 -14.90 9.68
C ASP A 20 10.34 -14.41 8.25
N GLU A 21 10.47 -15.31 7.27
CA GLU A 21 10.65 -14.92 5.86
C GLU A 21 9.47 -14.10 5.33
N ILE A 22 8.24 -14.52 5.65
CA ILE A 22 7.03 -13.78 5.29
C ILE A 22 7.03 -12.39 5.94
N SER A 23 7.38 -12.30 7.22
CA SER A 23 7.45 -11.03 7.95
C SER A 23 8.55 -10.11 7.40
N GLN A 24 9.72 -10.67 7.05
CA GLN A 24 10.79 -9.91 6.42
C GLN A 24 10.40 -9.42 5.03
N TYR A 25 9.67 -10.21 4.24
CA TYR A 25 9.13 -9.76 2.95
C TYR A 25 8.23 -8.54 3.13
N ARG A 26 7.27 -8.61 4.07
CA ARG A 26 6.42 -7.45 4.42
C ARG A 26 7.26 -6.25 4.78
N LEU A 27 8.24 -6.41 5.68
CA LEU A 27 9.08 -5.31 6.14
C LEU A 27 9.96 -4.72 5.03
N GLN A 28 10.53 -5.55 4.16
CA GLN A 28 11.38 -5.11 3.07
C GLN A 28 10.57 -4.32 2.03
N LYS A 29 9.44 -4.88 1.59
CA LYS A 29 8.50 -4.15 0.73
C LYS A 29 7.96 -2.91 1.44
N ASN A 30 7.95 -2.90 2.77
CA ASN A 30 7.61 -1.75 3.60
C ASN A 30 8.76 -0.70 3.80
N GLN A 31 10.03 -1.03 3.55
CA GLN A 31 11.16 -0.11 3.78
C GLN A 31 11.46 0.80 2.59
N ASP A 32 11.13 0.38 1.37
CA ASP A 32 11.43 1.18 0.17
C ASP A 32 10.54 2.43 0.03
N PHE A 33 9.39 2.48 0.71
CA PHE A 33 8.41 3.56 0.52
C PHE A 33 8.27 4.56 1.70
N ASP A 34 8.97 4.41 2.84
CA ASP A 34 8.89 5.34 3.99
C ASP A 34 9.98 6.43 4.00
N ARG A 35 10.26 7.05 2.84
CA ARG A 35 11.34 8.06 2.75
C ARG A 35 10.88 9.50 2.95
N LYS A 36 9.58 9.81 2.93
CA LYS A 36 9.08 11.19 2.97
C LYS A 36 8.12 11.50 4.11
N GLY A 37 8.27 12.71 4.67
CA GLY A 37 7.38 13.26 5.69
C GLY A 37 6.08 13.74 5.06
N LEU A 38 4.98 13.78 5.83
CA LEU A 38 3.70 14.33 5.34
C LEU A 38 3.84 15.74 4.78
N THR A 39 4.76 16.53 5.34
CA THR A 39 5.10 17.88 4.89
C THR A 39 5.49 17.93 3.41
N ASP A 40 6.10 16.87 2.90
CA ASP A 40 6.56 16.79 1.51
C ASP A 40 5.40 16.62 0.53
N TYR A 41 4.22 16.24 1.04
CA TYR A 41 2.98 16.10 0.28
C TYR A 41 2.05 17.30 0.44
N LEU A 42 2.42 18.36 1.17
CA LEU A 42 1.57 19.53 1.34
C LEU A 42 1.93 20.61 0.31
N LEU A 43 0.93 21.04 -0.46
CA LEU A 43 1.04 22.21 -1.32
C LEU A 43 0.88 23.47 -0.47
N ASP A 44 1.96 24.27 -0.42
CA ASP A 44 2.16 25.54 0.28
C ASP A 44 0.90 26.14 0.95
N GLY A 45 0.81 25.99 2.27
CA GLY A 45 -0.06 26.75 3.17
C GLY A 45 -1.57 26.48 3.13
N ASN A 46 -2.08 25.81 2.09
CA ASN A 46 -3.53 25.69 1.85
C ASN A 46 -4.16 24.37 2.32
N ASN A 47 -3.44 23.57 3.12
CA ASN A 47 -3.91 22.24 3.57
C ASN A 47 -4.30 21.32 2.39
N LEU A 48 -3.70 21.55 1.22
CA LEU A 48 -3.90 20.77 0.00
C LEU A 48 -2.83 19.69 -0.08
N LEU A 49 -3.25 18.45 -0.38
CA LEU A 49 -2.33 17.35 -0.62
C LEU A 49 -1.92 17.33 -2.10
N ASP A 50 -0.62 17.23 -2.36
CA ASP A 50 -0.07 16.94 -3.67
C ASP A 50 -0.30 15.45 -3.99
N GLY A 51 -1.46 15.16 -4.57
CA GLY A 51 -1.80 13.82 -5.01
C GLY A 51 -0.77 13.24 -5.98
N LYS A 52 -0.10 14.07 -6.80
CA LYS A 52 0.93 13.58 -7.73
C LYS A 52 2.20 13.17 -6.99
N ALA A 53 2.62 13.94 -5.99
CA ALA A 53 3.74 13.57 -5.13
C ALA A 53 3.43 12.29 -4.34
N ILE A 54 2.23 12.17 -3.78
CA ILE A 54 1.77 10.95 -3.10
C ILE A 54 1.81 9.77 -4.07
N MET A 55 1.21 9.88 -5.26
CA MET A 55 1.25 8.79 -6.25
C MET A 55 2.69 8.39 -6.61
N ASN A 56 3.57 9.36 -6.86
CA ASN A 56 4.95 9.08 -7.24
C ASN A 56 5.76 8.41 -6.12
N ASP A 57 5.51 8.75 -4.86
CA ASP A 57 6.23 8.17 -3.73
C ASP A 57 5.66 6.81 -3.30
N PHE A 58 4.36 6.61 -3.46
CA PHE A 58 3.70 5.34 -3.17
C PHE A 58 3.86 4.32 -4.30
N PHE A 59 4.16 4.79 -5.51
CA PHE A 59 4.31 3.96 -6.70
C PHE A 59 5.53 4.40 -7.52
N PRO A 60 6.73 4.50 -6.92
CA PRO A 60 7.90 4.97 -7.64
C PRO A 60 8.30 3.89 -8.65
N HIS A 61 7.97 4.12 -9.92
CA HIS A 61 8.41 3.27 -11.04
C HIS A 61 8.21 1.79 -10.79
N LEU A 62 6.99 1.41 -10.41
CA LEU A 62 6.67 0.04 -10.08
C LEU A 62 6.50 -0.80 -11.36
N GLU A 63 7.64 -1.14 -11.97
CA GLU A 63 7.73 -2.11 -13.05
C GLU A 63 7.53 -3.50 -12.44
N ALA A 64 6.30 -3.98 -12.42
CA ALA A 64 5.97 -5.34 -12.01
C ALA A 64 5.65 -6.19 -13.25
N ASP A 65 6.17 -7.41 -13.27
CA ASP A 65 5.77 -8.44 -14.22
C ASP A 65 4.43 -9.07 -13.80
N ILE A 66 4.20 -9.18 -12.49
CA ILE A 66 3.00 -9.77 -11.90
C ILE A 66 2.44 -8.87 -10.80
N PHE A 67 1.15 -8.57 -10.91
CA PHE A 67 0.33 -7.95 -9.88
C PHE A 67 -0.51 -9.03 -9.17
N LEU A 68 -0.38 -9.15 -7.85
CA LEU A 68 -1.15 -10.07 -7.02
C LEU A 68 -2.14 -9.27 -6.17
N SER A 69 -3.42 -9.36 -6.54
CA SER A 69 -4.52 -8.89 -5.69
C SER A 69 -5.11 -10.04 -4.89
N HIS A 70 -5.49 -9.76 -3.64
CA HIS A 70 -5.97 -10.79 -2.74
C HIS A 70 -6.87 -10.25 -1.62
N ALA A 71 -7.63 -11.16 -1.01
CA ALA A 71 -8.35 -10.85 0.22
C ALA A 71 -7.36 -10.80 1.40
N HIS A 72 -7.64 -9.96 2.39
CA HIS A 72 -6.77 -9.80 3.55
C HIS A 72 -6.50 -11.13 4.29
N SER A 73 -7.44 -12.08 4.24
CA SER A 73 -7.28 -13.42 4.83
C SER A 73 -6.18 -14.26 4.20
N ASP A 74 -5.81 -13.95 2.96
CA ASP A 74 -4.96 -14.81 2.12
C ASP A 74 -3.53 -14.27 2.02
N GLU A 75 -3.21 -13.19 2.74
CA GLU A 75 -1.96 -12.44 2.60
C GLU A 75 -0.72 -13.33 2.78
N ASP A 76 -0.68 -14.18 3.81
CA ASP A 76 0.48 -15.06 4.07
C ASP A 76 0.74 -15.99 2.87
N ASP A 77 -0.31 -16.55 2.28
CA ASP A 77 -0.20 -17.48 1.16
C ASP A 77 0.20 -16.77 -0.14
N VAL A 78 -0.29 -15.55 -0.34
CA VAL A 78 0.08 -14.71 -1.48
C VAL A 78 1.52 -14.22 -1.36
N ILE A 79 2.00 -13.90 -0.16
CA ILE A 79 3.42 -13.58 0.07
C ILE A 79 4.31 -14.79 -0.25
N LYS A 80 3.93 -16.01 0.16
CA LYS A 80 4.67 -17.22 -0.23
C LYS A 80 4.76 -17.36 -1.75
N LEU A 81 3.66 -17.11 -2.45
CA LEU A 81 3.62 -17.12 -3.91
C LEU A 81 4.53 -16.02 -4.49
N ALA A 82 4.49 -14.81 -3.95
CA ALA A 82 5.31 -13.69 -4.39
C ALA A 82 6.81 -14.00 -4.24
N ILE A 83 7.24 -14.50 -3.08
CA ILE A 83 8.63 -14.93 -2.85
C ILE A 83 9.02 -16.01 -3.86
N LYS A 84 8.11 -16.97 -4.13
CA LYS A 84 8.39 -18.03 -5.11
C LYS A 84 8.57 -17.48 -6.52
N LEU A 85 7.71 -16.57 -6.97
CA LEU A 85 7.79 -15.94 -8.28
C LEU A 85 9.04 -15.05 -8.41
N GLU A 86 9.40 -14.30 -7.37
CA GLU A 86 10.63 -13.51 -7.35
C GLU A 86 11.88 -14.39 -7.42
N SER A 87 11.86 -15.59 -6.81
CA SER A 87 12.95 -16.56 -6.96
C SER A 87 13.15 -17.07 -8.40
N LEU A 88 12.14 -16.89 -9.27
CA LEU A 88 12.21 -17.19 -10.70
C LEU A 88 12.66 -15.98 -11.53
N GLY A 89 12.99 -14.85 -10.89
CA GLY A 89 13.44 -13.63 -11.53
C GLY A 89 12.33 -12.66 -11.96
N LEU A 90 11.09 -12.89 -11.53
CA LEU A 90 9.95 -12.02 -11.83
C LEU A 90 9.84 -10.88 -10.81
N LYS A 91 9.52 -9.67 -11.26
CA LYS A 91 9.19 -8.54 -10.39
C LYS A 91 7.73 -8.67 -9.97
N VAL A 92 7.49 -8.96 -8.69
CA VAL A 92 6.13 -9.14 -8.17
C VAL A 92 5.71 -7.96 -7.32
N PHE A 93 4.46 -7.56 -7.51
CA PHE A 93 3.78 -6.58 -6.69
C PHE A 93 2.57 -7.19 -6.01
N VAL A 94 2.48 -7.04 -4.68
CA VAL A 94 1.36 -7.51 -3.87
C VAL A 94 0.58 -6.29 -3.37
N ASP A 95 -0.74 -6.25 -3.59
CA ASP A 95 -1.56 -5.08 -3.27
C ASP A 95 -1.54 -4.69 -1.78
N SER A 96 -1.45 -5.65 -0.85
CA SER A 96 -1.30 -5.38 0.58
C SER A 96 -0.05 -4.59 0.94
N CYS A 97 1.00 -4.62 0.11
CA CYS A 97 2.17 -3.79 0.31
C CYS A 97 1.83 -2.29 0.26
N ILE A 98 0.87 -1.83 -0.57
CA ILE A 98 0.43 -0.42 -0.56
C ILE A 98 -0.44 -0.10 0.66
N TRP A 99 -1.32 -1.03 1.06
CA TRP A 99 -2.32 -0.75 2.07
C TRP A 99 -1.72 -0.48 3.45
N GLY A 100 -0.63 -1.17 3.82
CA GLY A 100 0.10 -0.86 5.06
C GLY A 100 0.61 0.58 5.11
N TYR A 101 0.97 1.17 3.97
CA TYR A 101 1.38 2.58 3.89
C TYR A 101 0.22 3.56 3.89
N ALA A 102 -0.91 3.17 3.29
CA ALA A 102 -2.14 3.95 3.32
C ALA A 102 -2.48 4.31 4.76
N ASP A 103 -2.43 3.33 5.67
CA ASP A 103 -2.71 3.52 7.09
C ASP A 103 -1.72 4.49 7.76
N GLY A 104 -0.43 4.40 7.42
CA GLY A 104 0.61 5.30 7.91
C GLY A 104 0.39 6.75 7.46
N LEU A 105 0.10 6.97 6.17
CA LEU A 105 -0.21 8.28 5.62
C LEU A 105 -1.52 8.83 6.19
N LEU A 106 -2.57 8.01 6.27
CA LEU A 106 -3.84 8.37 6.90
C LEU A 106 -3.62 8.87 8.31
N LYS A 107 -2.84 8.16 9.12
CA LYS A 107 -2.53 8.60 10.49
C LYS A 107 -1.80 9.95 10.51
N LYS A 108 -0.83 10.16 9.62
CA LYS A 108 -0.13 11.44 9.48
C LYS A 108 -1.12 12.55 9.10
N VAL A 109 -1.97 12.34 8.09
CA VAL A 109 -3.00 13.27 7.60
C VAL A 109 -4.02 13.58 8.72
N ASP A 110 -4.53 12.56 9.39
CA ASP A 110 -5.53 12.69 10.46
C ASP A 110 -4.97 13.43 11.67
N ASN A 111 -3.71 13.17 12.04
CA ASN A 111 -3.02 13.95 13.08
C ASN A 111 -2.88 15.43 12.73
N LYS A 112 -2.77 15.77 11.44
CA LYS A 112 -2.62 17.15 10.98
C LYS A 112 -3.96 17.88 10.87
N PHE A 113 -4.97 17.21 10.33
CA PHE A 113 -6.22 17.85 9.91
C PHE A 113 -7.43 17.45 10.74
N CYS A 114 -7.45 16.24 11.28
CA CYS A 114 -8.66 15.67 11.86
C CYS A 114 -8.68 15.72 13.39
N LEU A 115 -7.62 16.15 14.09
CA LEU A 115 -7.67 16.26 15.55
C LEU A 115 -8.73 17.28 16.01
N ASN A 116 -9.56 16.86 16.96
CA ASN A 116 -10.46 17.79 17.67
C ASN A 116 -9.64 18.77 18.52
N GLU A 117 -10.28 19.85 19.00
CA GLU A 117 -9.62 20.87 19.83
C GLU A 117 -8.93 20.29 21.07
N SER A 118 -9.52 19.25 21.69
CA SER A 118 -8.96 18.53 22.83
C SER A 118 -7.70 17.72 22.49
N LYS A 119 -7.42 17.47 21.21
CA LYS A 119 -6.34 16.62 20.67
C LYS A 119 -6.32 15.18 21.20
N THR A 120 -7.44 14.70 21.75
CA THR A 120 -7.58 13.34 22.30
C THR A 120 -8.31 12.38 21.36
N SER A 121 -8.98 12.91 20.33
CA SER A 121 -9.73 12.13 19.35
C SER A 121 -9.77 12.84 18.01
N TYR A 122 -10.14 12.11 16.95
CA TYR A 122 -10.35 12.66 15.62
C TYR A 122 -11.81 13.07 15.41
N ASN A 123 -12.01 14.12 14.62
CA ASN A 123 -13.30 14.52 14.07
C ASN A 123 -13.74 13.49 13.03
N TYR A 124 -14.89 12.86 13.27
CA TYR A 124 -15.40 11.77 12.43
C TYR A 124 -15.63 12.20 10.97
N GLU A 125 -16.26 13.34 10.75
CA GLU A 125 -16.59 13.85 9.41
C GLU A 125 -15.34 14.20 8.61
N MET A 126 -14.34 14.82 9.27
CA MET A 126 -13.07 15.13 8.62
C MET A 126 -12.31 13.85 8.28
N ARG A 127 -12.28 12.88 9.21
CA ARG A 127 -11.63 11.60 9.02
C ARG A 127 -12.25 10.82 7.86
N ASN A 128 -13.57 10.84 7.69
CA ASN A 128 -14.22 10.23 6.53
C ASN A 128 -13.71 10.84 5.22
N ARG A 129 -13.60 12.17 5.14
CA ARG A 129 -13.10 12.88 3.95
C ARG A 129 -11.63 12.58 3.66
N THR A 130 -10.76 12.64 4.67
CA THR A 130 -9.33 12.34 4.50
C THR A 130 -9.12 10.88 4.11
N THR A 131 -9.88 9.97 4.71
CA THR A 131 -9.89 8.55 4.35
C THR A 131 -10.22 8.35 2.89
N SER A 132 -11.38 8.85 2.44
CA SER A 132 -11.80 8.71 1.05
C SER A 132 -10.77 9.31 0.07
N ASN A 133 -10.23 10.48 0.37
CA ASN A 133 -9.25 11.14 -0.49
C ASN A 133 -7.96 10.31 -0.65
N VAL A 134 -7.39 9.80 0.44
CA VAL A 134 -6.16 8.98 0.37
C VAL A 134 -6.42 7.69 -0.40
N TYR A 135 -7.50 6.95 -0.09
CA TYR A 135 -7.81 5.72 -0.82
C TYR A 135 -8.10 5.98 -2.30
N MET A 136 -8.74 7.11 -2.67
CA MET A 136 -8.94 7.47 -4.07
C MET A 136 -7.62 7.75 -4.81
N ILE A 137 -6.67 8.41 -4.15
CA ILE A 137 -5.32 8.66 -4.71
C ILE A 137 -4.60 7.33 -4.95
N LEU A 138 -4.65 6.41 -3.98
CA LEU A 138 -4.02 5.09 -4.08
C LEU A 138 -4.68 4.24 -5.17
N ASN A 139 -6.01 4.22 -5.23
CA ASN A 139 -6.74 3.51 -6.29
C ASN A 139 -6.40 4.06 -7.68
N SER A 140 -6.28 5.38 -7.81
CA SER A 140 -5.88 6.02 -9.07
C SER A 140 -4.47 5.64 -9.49
N ALA A 141 -3.57 5.43 -8.53
CA ALA A 141 -2.21 5.00 -8.82
C ALA A 141 -2.11 3.51 -9.15
N LEU A 142 -2.89 2.65 -8.47
CA LEU A 142 -3.05 1.24 -8.84
C LEU A 142 -3.51 1.12 -10.30
N HIS A 143 -4.53 1.87 -10.70
CA HIS A 143 -5.01 1.90 -12.09
C HIS A 143 -4.01 2.45 -13.11
N LYS A 144 -2.92 3.11 -12.69
CA LYS A 144 -1.85 3.52 -13.61
C LYS A 144 -0.80 2.44 -13.82
N MET A 145 -0.73 1.43 -12.94
CA MET A 145 0.17 0.29 -13.10
C MET A 145 -0.36 -0.73 -14.11
N ILE A 146 -1.67 -0.95 -14.10
CA ILE A 146 -2.41 -1.92 -14.93
C ILE A 146 -2.91 -1.27 -16.22
#